data_AF-A0A3E2DMG0-F1
#
_entry.id   AF-A0A3E2DMG0-F1
#
_cell.length_a   1.000
_cell.length_b   1.000
_cell.length_c   1.000
_cell.angle_alpha   90.00
_cell.angle_beta   90.00
_cell.angle_gamma   90.00
#
_symmetry.space_group_name_H-M   'P 1'
#
loop_
_entity.id
_entity.type
_entity.pdbx_description
1 polymer ?
#
loop_
_entity_poly.entity_id
_entity_poly.type
_entity_poly.pdbx_seq_one_letter_code
_entity_poly.pdbx_strand_id
1 'polypeptide(L)'
;MSGDVTVKLDMPGIREVLKSEGVQAMLAQRGDRVEAAVRGSVSGNARDRQGYTAGLSSQVRIHRVEAVARIGTTYPGAQRMEARTGVLARSIGAAS
;
A
#
# COMPACT_ATOMS: atom_id res chain seq x y z
N MET A 1 5.62 -28.75 28.99
CA MET A 1 4.67 -27.69 29.40
C MET A 1 4.85 -26.52 28.45
N SER A 2 3.90 -26.29 27.54
CA SER A 2 3.86 -25.06 26.75
C SER A 2 3.05 -24.06 27.56
N GLY A 3 3.72 -23.12 28.22
CA GLY A 3 3.04 -22.03 28.90
C GLY A 3 2.55 -21.04 27.85
N ASP A 4 1.24 -20.82 27.78
CA ASP A 4 0.68 -19.79 26.90
C ASP A 4 1.14 -18.41 27.40
N VAL A 5 2.14 -17.85 26.71
CA VAL A 5 2.62 -16.50 26.97
C VAL A 5 1.64 -15.52 26.33
N THR A 6 0.80 -14.89 27.15
CA THR A 6 -0.07 -13.80 26.71
C THR A 6 0.76 -12.52 26.61
N VAL A 7 1.21 -12.18 25.40
CA VAL A 7 1.92 -10.92 25.14
C VAL A 7 0.91 -9.81 24.90
N LYS A 8 0.78 -8.86 25.84
CA LYS A 8 0.07 -7.60 25.62
C LYS A 8 1.09 -6.52 25.24
N LEU A 9 1.05 -6.07 24.00
CA LEU A 9 1.86 -4.95 23.53
C LEU A 9 1.17 -3.64 23.90
N ASP A 10 1.91 -2.73 24.52
CA ASP A 10 1.49 -1.34 24.71
C ASP A 10 1.70 -0.54 23.41
N MET A 11 1.26 0.72 23.41
CA MET A 11 1.36 1.59 22.23
C MET A 11 2.80 1.76 21.69
N PRO A 12 3.83 1.96 22.53
CA PRO A 12 5.23 1.89 22.11
C PRO A 12 5.60 0.53 21.46
N GLY A 13 5.24 -0.59 22.10
CA GLY A 13 5.52 -1.93 21.59
C GLY A 13 4.87 -2.20 20.23
N ILE A 14 3.61 -1.77 20.04
CA ILE A 14 2.92 -1.84 18.74
C ILE A 14 3.69 -1.06 17.67
N ARG A 15 4.13 0.15 18.00
CA ARG A 15 4.86 1.00 17.05
C ARG A 15 6.20 0.38 16.63
N GLU A 16 6.92 -0.25 17.56
CA GLU A 16 8.17 -0.94 17.24
C GLU A 16 7.93 -2.18 16.37
N VAL A 17 6.86 -2.94 16.62
CA VAL A 17 6.45 -4.03 15.73
C VAL A 17 6.12 -3.51 14.33
N LEU A 18 5.37 -2.41 14.21
CA LEU A 18 5.03 -1.81 12.91
C LEU A 18 6.25 -1.27 12.14
N LYS A 19 7.30 -0.87 12.86
CA LYS A 19 8.59 -0.47 12.26
C LYS A 19 9.51 -1.65 11.97
N SER A 20 9.23 -2.83 12.48
CA SER A 20 10.09 -4.00 12.26
C SER A 20 10.28 -4.26 10.76
N GLU A 21 11.49 -4.67 10.39
CA GLU A 21 11.85 -4.93 9.00
C GLU A 21 10.90 -5.95 8.34
N GLY A 22 10.46 -6.97 9.10
CA GLY A 22 9.51 -7.96 8.62
C GLY A 22 8.15 -7.37 8.25
N VAL A 23 7.58 -6.50 9.09
CA VAL A 23 6.29 -5.83 8.79
C VAL A 23 6.44 -4.86 7.63
N GLN A 24 7.54 -4.09 7.58
CA GLN A 24 7.80 -3.18 6.47
C GLN A 24 7.98 -3.93 5.14
N ALA A 25 8.74 -5.02 5.12
CA ALA A 25 8.95 -5.85 3.94
C ALA A 25 7.64 -6.49 3.45
N MET A 26 6.81 -7.00 4.37
CA MET A 26 5.49 -7.54 4.04
C MET A 26 4.58 -6.49 3.41
N LEU A 27 4.57 -5.27 3.97
CA LEU A 27 3.78 -4.17 3.42
C LEU A 27 4.31 -3.69 2.07
N ALA A 28 5.63 -3.61 1.90
CA ALA A 28 6.25 -3.29 0.62
C ALA A 28 5.85 -4.31 -0.46
N GLN A 29 6.01 -5.61 -0.20
CA GLN A 29 5.59 -6.67 -1.11
C GLN A 29 4.09 -6.65 -1.44
N ARG A 30 3.25 -6.26 -0.48
CA ARG A 30 1.80 -6.11 -0.71
C ARG A 30 1.51 -4.90 -1.59
N GLY A 31 2.23 -3.79 -1.36
CA GLY A 31 2.18 -2.60 -2.19
C GLY A 31 2.61 -2.89 -3.63
N ASP A 32 3.73 -3.59 -3.83
CA ASP A 32 4.25 -3.94 -5.16
C ASP A 32 3.27 -4.82 -5.95
N ARG A 33 2.66 -5.81 -5.27
CA ARG A 33 1.64 -6.67 -5.89
C ARG A 33 0.43 -5.90 -6.37
N VAL A 34 -0.06 -4.94 -5.58
CA VAL A 34 -1.21 -4.14 -6.00
C VAL A 34 -0.81 -3.07 -7.01
N GLU A 35 0.40 -2.53 -6.94
CA GLU A 35 0.91 -1.64 -8.00
C GLU A 35 0.94 -2.38 -9.35
N ALA A 36 1.43 -3.62 -9.37
CA ALA A 36 1.41 -4.46 -10.56
C ALA A 36 -0.02 -4.73 -11.06
N ALA A 37 -0.96 -5.04 -10.16
CA ALA A 37 -2.36 -5.23 -10.52
C ALA A 37 -3.00 -3.95 -11.11
N VAL A 38 -2.70 -2.79 -10.51
CA VAL A 38 -3.13 -1.48 -11.00
C VAL A 38 -2.54 -1.22 -12.39
N ARG A 39 -1.24 -1.44 -12.60
CA ARG A 39 -0.57 -1.30 -13.91
C ARG A 39 -1.24 -2.15 -14.99
N GLY A 40 -1.61 -3.40 -14.66
CA GLY A 40 -2.29 -4.31 -15.59
C GLY A 40 -3.76 -3.97 -15.87
N SER A 41 -4.42 -3.27 -14.96
CA SER A 41 -5.87 -2.99 -15.04
C SER A 41 -6.19 -1.63 -15.68
N VAL A 42 -5.19 -0.77 -15.88
CA VAL A 42 -5.38 0.55 -16.48
C VAL A 42 -5.64 0.44 -17.98
N SER A 43 -6.81 0.94 -18.41
CA SER A 43 -7.21 1.03 -19.82
C SER A 43 -7.37 2.49 -20.26
N GLY A 44 -7.42 2.74 -21.57
CA GLY A 44 -7.43 4.09 -22.16
C GLY A 44 -6.40 4.27 -23.26
N ASN A 45 -6.21 5.51 -23.72
CA ASN A 45 -5.23 5.83 -24.75
C ASN A 45 -3.79 5.58 -24.25
N ALA A 46 -2.84 5.39 -25.17
CA ALA A 46 -1.47 5.00 -24.84
C ALA A 46 -0.74 6.07 -24.00
N ARG A 47 -0.94 7.35 -24.31
CA ARG A 47 -0.29 8.47 -23.62
C ARG A 47 -0.70 8.55 -22.15
N ASP A 48 -1.99 8.45 -21.88
CA ASP A 48 -2.53 8.51 -20.52
C ASP A 48 -2.12 7.28 -19.74
N ARG A 49 -2.16 6.09 -20.35
CA ARG A 49 -1.69 4.85 -19.70
C ARG A 49 -0.21 4.94 -19.33
N GLN A 50 0.63 5.43 -20.24
CA GLN A 50 2.06 5.61 -19.99
C GLN A 50 2.29 6.66 -18.89
N GLY A 51 1.59 7.80 -18.93
CA GLY A 51 1.69 8.84 -17.92
C GLY A 51 1.27 8.36 -16.53
N TYR A 52 0.14 7.65 -16.44
CA TYR A 52 -0.35 7.10 -15.19
C TYR A 52 0.59 6.04 -14.61
N THR A 53 1.04 5.10 -15.44
CA THR A 53 1.94 4.02 -15.00
C THR A 53 3.34 4.55 -14.66
N ALA A 54 3.88 5.53 -15.39
CA ALA A 54 5.14 6.17 -15.03
C ALA A 54 5.06 6.92 -13.70
N GLY A 55 3.89 7.47 -13.37
CA GLY A 55 3.66 8.18 -12.12
C GLY A 55 3.33 7.28 -10.91
N LEU A 56 3.03 5.99 -11.13
CA LEU A 56 2.67 5.07 -10.05
C LEU A 56 3.85 4.82 -9.10
N SER A 57 3.56 4.85 -7.81
CA SER A 57 4.50 4.49 -6.75
C SER A 57 3.76 3.88 -5.57
N SER A 58 4.40 2.87 -4.97
CA SER A 58 4.07 2.31 -3.67
C SER A 58 4.93 2.94 -2.57
N GLN A 59 4.33 3.30 -1.43
CA GLN A 59 5.01 3.82 -0.24
C GLN A 59 4.45 3.18 1.02
N VAL A 60 5.32 2.67 1.88
CA VAL A 60 4.91 2.24 3.23
C VAL A 60 4.87 3.47 4.14
N ARG A 61 3.74 3.68 4.82
CA ARG A 61 3.57 4.74 5.83
C ARG A 61 3.23 4.11 7.16
N ILE A 62 3.99 4.49 8.18
CA ILE A 62 3.78 4.06 9.56
C ILE A 62 3.06 5.18 10.30
N HIS A 63 1.87 4.89 10.78
CA HIS A 63 1.07 5.75 11.64
C HIS A 63 1.25 5.35 13.11
N ARG A 64 0.44 5.95 13.99
CA ARG A 64 0.56 5.73 15.44
C ARG A 64 0.19 4.30 15.86
N VAL A 65 -0.75 3.66 15.16
CA VAL A 65 -1.31 2.34 15.51
C VAL A 65 -1.42 1.40 14.31
N GLU A 66 -1.01 1.83 13.13
CA GLU A 66 -1.14 1.07 11.90
C GLU A 66 0.05 1.34 10.98
N ALA A 67 0.34 0.39 10.10
CA ALA A 67 1.23 0.61 8.98
C ALA A 67 0.51 0.19 7.70
N VAL A 68 0.61 1.06 6.69
CA VAL A 68 -0.19 0.94 5.46
C VAL A 68 0.71 1.05 4.25
N ALA A 69 0.48 0.20 3.25
CA ALA A 69 1.08 0.35 1.93
C ALA A 69 0.17 1.27 1.12
N ARG A 70 0.66 2.44 0.72
CA ARG A 70 -0.09 3.42 -0.05
C ARG A 70 0.39 3.41 -1.49
N ILE A 71 -0.53 3.19 -2.40
CA ILE A 71 -0.28 3.34 -3.84
C ILE A 71 -0.86 4.69 -4.25
N GLY A 72 -0.10 5.43 -5.04
CA GLY A 72 -0.55 6.70 -5.61
C GLY A 72 0.13 6.93 -6.95
N THR A 73 -0.34 7.95 -7.66
CA THR A 73 0.28 8.40 -8.91
C THR A 73 0.44 9.91 -8.94
N THR A 74 1.49 10.39 -9.61
CA THR A 74 1.71 11.82 -9.87
C THR A 74 1.01 12.32 -11.13
N TYR A 75 0.34 11.43 -11.88
CA TYR A 75 -0.30 11.79 -13.13
C TYR A 75 -1.53 12.72 -12.91
N PRO A 76 -1.58 13.91 -13.52
CA PRO A 76 -2.66 14.88 -13.29
C PRO A 76 -4.07 14.37 -13.64
N GLY A 77 -4.18 13.46 -14.61
CA GLY A 77 -5.44 12.87 -15.05
C GLY A 77 -5.88 11.65 -14.23
N ALA A 78 -5.20 11.33 -13.12
CA ALA A 78 -5.41 10.11 -12.35
C ALA A 78 -6.87 9.88 -11.98
N GLN A 79 -7.54 10.88 -11.39
CA GLN A 79 -8.94 10.75 -10.96
C GLN A 79 -9.88 10.32 -12.09
N ARG A 80 -9.71 10.88 -13.30
CA ARG A 80 -10.54 10.49 -14.45
C ARG A 80 -10.23 9.09 -14.91
N MET A 81 -8.96 8.70 -14.88
CA MET A 81 -8.54 7.37 -15.28
C MET A 81 -9.05 6.32 -14.30
N GLU A 82 -8.85 6.51 -13.00
CA GLU A 82 -9.33 5.63 -11.93
C GLU A 82 -10.86 5.48 -11.98
N ALA A 83 -11.59 6.59 -12.18
CA ALA A 83 -13.05 6.55 -12.32
C ALA A 83 -13.51 5.77 -13.55
N ARG A 84 -12.74 5.80 -14.64
CA ARG A 84 -13.06 5.09 -15.89
C ARG A 84 -12.75 3.60 -15.81
N THR A 85 -11.64 3.25 -15.16
CA THR A 85 -11.13 1.87 -15.10
C THR A 85 -11.65 1.11 -13.89
N GLY A 86 -12.23 1.78 -12.91
CA GLY A 86 -12.59 1.19 -11.62
C GLY A 86 -11.37 0.84 -10.75
N VAL A 87 -10.18 1.26 -11.16
CA VAL A 87 -8.92 0.97 -10.47
C VAL A 87 -8.62 2.11 -9.53
N LEU A 88 -8.90 1.93 -8.23
CA LEU A 88 -8.56 2.91 -7.21
C LEU A 88 -7.15 2.60 -6.67
N ALA A 89 -6.15 3.41 -7.03
CA ALA A 89 -4.88 3.42 -6.32
C ALA A 89 -5.10 4.08 -4.95
N ARG A 90 -5.67 3.35 -3.99
CA ARG A 90 -5.85 3.82 -2.62
C ARG A 90 -5.34 2.81 -1.61
N SER A 91 -4.86 3.36 -0.49
CA SER A 91 -4.14 2.73 0.61
C SER A 91 -4.64 1.35 1.00
N ILE A 92 -3.72 0.39 1.07
CA ILE A 92 -3.91 -0.97 1.58
C ILE A 92 -3.37 -0.98 3.00
N GLY A 93 -4.27 -0.86 3.97
CA GLY A 93 -3.89 -0.99 5.37
C GLY A 93 -3.70 -2.45 5.78
N ALA A 94 -2.69 -2.72 6.60
CA ALA A 94 -2.77 -3.78 7.60
C ALA A 94 -3.38 -3.12 8.85
N ALA A 95 -4.72 -3.09 8.91
CA ALA A 95 -5.40 -2.77 10.15
C ALA A 95 -5.40 -4.03 11.02
N SER A 96 -5.01 -3.85 12.28
CA SER A 96 -5.06 -4.84 13.37
C SER A 96 -6.48 -5.35 13.60
#